data_AF-A0A0G0IA69-F1
#
_entry.id   AF-A0A0G0IA69-F1
#
_cell.length_a   1.000
_cell.length_b   1.000
_cell.length_c   1.000
_cell.angle_alpha   90.00
_cell.angle_beta   90.00
_cell.angle_gamma   90.00
#
_symmetry.space_group_name_H-M   'P 1'
#
loop_
_entity.id
_entity.type
_entity.pdbx_description
1 polymer ?
#
loop_
_entity_poly.entity_id
_entity_poly.type
_entity_poly.pdbx_seq_one_letter_code
_entity_poly.pdbx_strand_id
1 'polypeptide(L)'
;QREIKKAKDQIEIAKIIRNFFKKTKDKKLIIIDKPKVSRFEIWDALQDFPEPLFVVYGDKEDWSIVAMRKEKNSFGSRKNFPISWGGLSYKDLQKITGVSNAVFCHRALFMAVAKSKEGAVKLAQLAIES
;
A
#
# COMPACT_ATOMS: atom_id res chain seq x y z
N GLN A 1 16.84 -21.19 -17.92
CA GLN A 1 16.28 -21.71 -16.64
C GLN A 1 15.98 -20.62 -15.60
N ARG A 2 16.87 -19.62 -15.38
CA ARG A 2 16.64 -18.54 -14.39
C ARG A 2 15.40 -17.66 -14.68
N GLU A 3 15.11 -17.38 -15.95
CA GLU A 3 13.96 -16.57 -16.36
C GLU A 3 12.62 -17.29 -16.17
N ILE A 4 12.57 -18.60 -16.48
CA ILE A 4 11.38 -19.44 -16.26
C ILE A 4 11.01 -19.51 -14.78
N LYS A 5 12.02 -19.60 -13.88
CA LYS A 5 11.79 -19.58 -12.43
C LYS A 5 11.20 -18.25 -11.97
N LYS A 6 11.79 -17.12 -12.38
CA LYS A 6 11.27 -15.77 -12.05
C LYS A 6 9.83 -15.56 -12.52
N ALA A 7 9.49 -16.01 -13.73
CA ALA A 7 8.14 -15.90 -14.26
C ALA A 7 7.13 -16.74 -13.45
N LYS A 8 7.51 -17.96 -13.04
CA LYS A 8 6.68 -18.80 -12.16
C LYS A 8 6.46 -18.16 -10.79
N ASP A 9 7.52 -17.64 -10.18
CA ASP A 9 7.46 -16.96 -8.87
C ASP A 9 6.55 -15.72 -8.94
N GLN A 10 6.60 -14.95 -10.03
CA GLN A 10 5.70 -13.82 -10.28
C GLN A 10 4.22 -14.22 -10.43
N ILE A 11 3.95 -15.31 -11.14
CA ILE A 11 2.58 -15.83 -11.27
C ILE A 11 2.04 -16.26 -9.91
N GLU A 12 2.87 -16.90 -9.09
CA GLU A 12 2.49 -17.34 -7.75
C GLU A 12 2.23 -16.16 -6.81
N ILE A 13 3.12 -15.16 -6.77
CA ILE A 13 2.92 -13.99 -5.91
C ILE A 13 1.67 -13.20 -6.32
N ALA A 14 1.41 -13.05 -7.63
CA ALA A 14 0.21 -12.38 -8.13
C ALA A 14 -1.07 -13.13 -7.71
N LYS A 15 -1.07 -14.47 -7.74
CA LYS A 15 -2.18 -15.28 -7.24
C LYS A 15 -2.43 -15.07 -5.74
N ILE A 16 -1.36 -15.02 -4.94
CA ILE A 16 -1.45 -14.76 -3.51
C ILE A 16 -2.05 -13.38 -3.25
N ILE A 17 -1.54 -12.33 -3.90
CA ILE A 17 -2.03 -10.95 -3.77
C ILE A 17 -3.53 -10.88 -4.16
N ARG A 18 -3.91 -11.49 -5.28
CA ARG A 18 -5.31 -11.53 -5.73
C ARG A 18 -6.22 -12.30 -4.78
N ASN A 19 -5.70 -13.27 -4.03
CA ASN A 19 -6.47 -13.97 -3.00
C ASN A 19 -6.81 -13.05 -1.82
N PHE A 20 -5.88 -12.19 -1.38
CA PHE A 20 -6.20 -11.15 -0.39
C PHE A 20 -7.29 -10.22 -0.91
N PHE A 21 -7.15 -9.72 -2.15
CA PHE A 21 -8.17 -8.90 -2.77
C PHE A 21 -9.55 -9.58 -2.75
N LYS A 22 -9.65 -10.87 -3.14
CA LYS A 22 -10.92 -11.61 -3.14
C LYS A 22 -11.56 -11.69 -1.76
N LYS A 23 -10.77 -11.93 -0.71
CA LYS A 23 -11.25 -12.08 0.67
C LYS A 23 -11.62 -10.75 1.35
N THR A 24 -11.02 -9.64 0.93
CA THR A 24 -11.33 -8.32 1.50
C THR A 24 -12.77 -7.89 1.15
N LYS A 25 -13.55 -7.45 2.14
CA LYS A 25 -14.91 -6.95 1.91
C LYS A 25 -14.91 -5.57 1.25
N ASP A 26 -14.23 -4.59 1.86
CA ASP A 26 -14.04 -3.25 1.28
C ASP A 26 -12.85 -3.24 0.32
N LYS A 27 -13.14 -3.27 -0.98
CA LYS A 27 -12.11 -3.36 -2.01
C LYS A 27 -11.25 -2.10 -2.13
N LYS A 28 -11.57 -0.99 -1.46
CA LYS A 28 -10.77 0.24 -1.48
C LYS A 28 -9.44 0.09 -0.74
N LEU A 29 -9.40 -0.76 0.29
CA LEU A 29 -8.22 -0.99 1.13
C LEU A 29 -7.88 -2.47 1.21
N ILE A 30 -6.81 -2.87 0.54
CA ILE A 30 -6.32 -4.25 0.58
C ILE A 30 -5.22 -4.36 1.63
N ILE A 31 -5.26 -5.41 2.45
CA ILE A 31 -4.28 -5.65 3.50
C ILE A 31 -3.59 -6.98 3.20
N ILE A 32 -2.26 -6.95 3.06
CA ILE A 32 -1.41 -8.10 2.74
C ILE A 32 -0.39 -8.25 3.87
N ASP A 33 -0.61 -9.20 4.76
CA ASP A 33 0.23 -9.39 5.95
C ASP A 33 1.29 -10.48 5.82
N LYS A 34 1.19 -11.34 4.80
CA LYS A 34 2.19 -12.34 4.40
C LYS A 34 1.84 -12.94 3.02
N PRO A 35 2.82 -13.39 2.23
CA PRO A 35 4.26 -13.25 2.42
C PRO A 35 4.71 -11.80 2.18
N LYS A 36 6.01 -11.54 2.35
CA LYS A 36 6.60 -10.23 2.01
C LYS A 36 6.44 -9.98 0.51
N VAL A 37 5.79 -8.88 0.17
CA VAL A 37 5.57 -8.42 -1.20
C VAL A 37 6.17 -7.03 -1.39
N SER A 38 6.50 -6.70 -2.63
CA SER A 38 6.91 -5.37 -3.06
C SER A 38 5.74 -4.58 -3.65
N ARG A 39 5.84 -3.25 -3.62
CA ARG A 39 4.88 -2.37 -4.30
C ARG A 39 4.72 -2.66 -5.79
N PHE A 40 5.77 -3.17 -6.45
CA PHE A 40 5.73 -3.49 -7.87
C PHE A 40 4.89 -4.73 -8.15
N GLU A 41 5.03 -5.78 -7.33
CA GLU A 41 4.18 -6.97 -7.41
C GLU A 41 2.74 -6.64 -7.08
N ILE A 42 2.50 -5.75 -6.12
CA ILE A 42 1.14 -5.26 -5.79
C ILE A 42 0.52 -4.54 -6.99
N TRP A 43 1.24 -3.57 -7.57
CA TRP A 43 0.75 -2.85 -8.75
C TRP A 43 0.49 -3.83 -9.90
N ASP A 44 1.42 -4.70 -10.23
CA ASP A 44 1.24 -5.69 -11.31
C ASP A 44 0.03 -6.60 -11.08
N ALA A 45 -0.13 -7.13 -9.87
CA ALA A 45 -1.20 -8.05 -9.54
C ALA A 45 -2.60 -7.41 -9.50
N LEU A 46 -2.70 -6.14 -9.06
CA LEU A 46 -3.96 -5.48 -8.76
C LEU A 46 -4.35 -4.34 -9.72
N GLN A 47 -3.50 -3.92 -10.66
CA GLN A 47 -3.79 -2.77 -11.51
C GLN A 47 -5.05 -2.93 -12.38
N ASP A 48 -5.41 -4.16 -12.74
CA ASP A 48 -6.60 -4.46 -13.55
C ASP A 48 -7.92 -4.35 -12.76
N PHE A 49 -7.85 -4.22 -11.43
CA PHE A 49 -9.02 -4.00 -10.58
C PHE A 49 -9.15 -2.50 -10.30
N PRO A 50 -10.28 -1.84 -10.64
CA PRO A 50 -10.43 -0.39 -10.47
C PRO A 50 -10.65 0.06 -9.01
N GLU A 51 -11.10 -0.84 -8.13
CA GLU A 51 -11.58 -0.51 -6.79
C GLU A 51 -10.48 -0.19 -5.77
N PRO A 52 -9.32 -0.88 -5.75
CA PRO A 52 -8.27 -0.59 -4.78
C PRO A 52 -7.73 0.83 -4.91
N LEU A 53 -7.73 1.56 -3.80
CA LEU A 53 -7.12 2.89 -3.68
C LEU A 53 -5.77 2.79 -2.99
N PHE A 54 -5.70 2.02 -1.90
CA PHE A 54 -4.49 1.80 -1.11
C PHE A 54 -4.30 0.32 -0.79
N VAL A 55 -3.04 -0.07 -0.65
CA VAL A 55 -2.64 -1.40 -0.19
C VAL A 55 -1.69 -1.27 0.99
N VAL A 56 -2.05 -1.88 2.11
CA VAL A 56 -1.20 -2.03 3.30
C VAL A 56 -0.46 -3.34 3.20
N TYR A 57 0.87 -3.31 3.35
CA TYR A 57 1.71 -4.51 3.31
C TYR A 57 2.91 -4.40 4.23
N GLY A 58 3.31 -5.53 4.83
CA GLY A 58 4.39 -5.62 5.80
C GLY A 58 4.36 -6.97 6.51
N ASP A 59 5.39 -7.25 7.32
CA ASP A 59 5.52 -8.54 8.02
C ASP A 59 5.78 -8.42 9.53
N LYS A 60 6.55 -7.40 9.95
CA LYS A 60 6.96 -7.20 11.35
C LYS A 60 6.71 -5.75 11.79
N GLU A 61 7.75 -4.92 11.69
CA GLU A 61 7.80 -3.60 12.33
C GLU A 61 7.66 -2.44 11.37
N ASP A 62 7.75 -2.66 10.05
CA ASP A 62 7.57 -1.60 9.06
C ASP A 62 6.45 -1.97 8.10
N TRP A 63 5.30 -1.34 8.32
CA TRP A 63 4.10 -1.53 7.51
C TRP A 63 3.99 -0.38 6.53
N SER A 64 4.14 -0.71 5.25
CA SER A 64 4.02 0.22 4.15
C SER A 64 2.59 0.32 3.66
N ILE A 65 2.22 1.50 3.22
CA ILE A 65 0.98 1.77 2.51
C ILE A 65 1.38 2.34 1.16
N VAL A 66 0.84 1.78 0.07
CA VAL A 66 1.05 2.29 -1.27
C VAL A 66 -0.28 2.63 -1.92
N ALA A 67 -0.33 3.77 -2.61
CA ALA A 67 -1.45 4.16 -3.44
C ALA A 67 -1.41 3.43 -4.78
N MET A 68 -2.57 2.98 -5.26
CA MET A 68 -2.70 2.36 -6.57
C MET A 68 -2.57 3.40 -7.68
N ARG A 69 -1.92 3.02 -8.78
CA ARG A 69 -1.69 3.93 -9.91
C ARG A 69 -2.98 4.13 -10.71
N LYS A 70 -3.13 5.31 -11.33
CA LYS A 70 -4.23 5.56 -12.29
C LYS A 70 -4.13 4.60 -13.46
N GLU A 71 -2.93 4.48 -14.03
CA GLU A 71 -2.66 3.63 -15.19
C GLU A 71 -1.35 2.84 -15.00
N LYS A 72 -1.22 1.73 -15.75
CA LYS A 72 0.04 0.98 -15.83
C LYS A 72 1.16 1.94 -16.25
N ASN A 73 2.31 1.84 -15.56
CA ASN A 73 3.49 2.68 -15.81
C ASN A 73 3.33 4.20 -15.64
N SER A 74 2.24 4.69 -15.03
CA SER A 74 2.07 6.12 -14.72
C SER A 74 2.62 6.51 -13.33
N PHE A 75 2.90 7.80 -13.15
CA PHE A 75 3.28 8.39 -11.84
C PHE A 75 2.07 8.83 -11.00
N GLY A 76 0.88 8.93 -11.57
CA GLY A 76 -0.32 9.38 -10.87
C GLY A 76 -0.98 8.25 -10.07
N SER A 77 -1.45 8.54 -8.86
CA SER A 77 -2.26 7.63 -8.05
C SER A 77 -3.76 7.88 -8.24
N ARG A 78 -4.58 6.83 -8.09
CA ARG A 78 -6.05 6.92 -8.09
C ARG A 78 -6.54 7.84 -6.98
N LYS A 79 -5.88 7.73 -5.82
CA LYS A 79 -6.01 8.65 -4.70
C LYS A 79 -4.63 8.85 -4.07
N ASN A 80 -4.28 10.11 -3.84
CA ASN A 80 -3.07 10.48 -3.12
C ASN A 80 -3.34 10.48 -1.60
N PHE A 81 -2.30 10.35 -0.80
CA PHE A 81 -2.35 10.77 0.61
C PHE A 81 -2.67 12.27 0.71
N PRO A 82 -3.24 12.75 1.83
CA PRO A 82 -3.50 14.17 2.05
C PRO A 82 -2.27 15.03 1.79
N ILE A 83 -2.45 16.16 1.09
CA ILE A 83 -1.34 17.09 0.77
C ILE A 83 -0.63 17.55 2.05
N SER A 84 -1.37 17.73 3.14
CA SER A 84 -0.86 18.13 4.45
C SER A 84 0.09 17.10 5.09
N TRP A 85 0.14 15.86 4.60
CA TRP A 85 1.06 14.83 5.09
C TRP A 85 2.38 14.81 4.31
N GLY A 86 2.43 15.41 3.13
CA GLY A 86 3.53 15.25 2.18
C GLY A 86 4.88 15.69 2.75
N GLY A 87 5.81 14.74 2.88
CA GLY A 87 7.15 14.99 3.41
C GLY A 87 7.23 15.04 4.94
N LEU A 88 6.11 14.87 5.66
CA LEU A 88 6.13 14.78 7.12
C LEU A 88 6.65 13.42 7.58
N SER A 89 7.31 13.43 8.74
CA SER A 89 7.83 12.23 9.40
C SER A 89 7.67 12.30 10.92
N TYR A 90 7.66 11.14 11.55
CA TYR A 90 7.58 10.93 13.00
C TYR A 90 6.57 11.87 13.67
N LYS A 91 7.02 12.70 14.62
CA LYS A 91 6.15 13.54 15.45
C LYS A 91 5.22 14.44 14.63
N ASP A 92 5.69 14.99 13.51
CA ASP A 92 4.88 15.88 12.68
C ASP A 92 3.73 15.13 12.00
N LEU A 93 4.03 13.94 11.45
CA LEU A 93 3.01 13.09 10.86
C LEU A 93 2.07 12.51 11.94
N GLN A 94 2.61 12.10 13.07
CA GLN A 94 1.82 11.58 14.19
C GLN A 94 0.84 12.62 14.72
N LYS A 95 1.28 13.88 14.84
CA LYS A 95 0.45 15.00 15.30
C LYS A 95 -0.72 15.27 14.38
N ILE A 96 -0.50 15.31 13.06
CA ILE A 96 -1.56 15.64 12.10
C ILE A 96 -2.53 14.46 11.86
N THR A 97 -2.06 13.23 12.01
CA THR A 97 -2.88 12.03 11.75
C THR A 97 -3.53 11.44 13.01
N GLY A 98 -3.02 11.77 14.20
CA GLY A 98 -3.39 11.10 15.44
C GLY A 98 -2.97 9.61 15.47
N VAL A 99 -2.05 9.18 14.61
CA VAL A 99 -1.52 7.82 14.56
C VAL A 99 -0.12 7.83 15.17
N SER A 100 0.00 7.44 16.44
CA SER A 100 1.23 7.55 17.24
C SER A 100 2.44 6.78 16.72
N ASN A 101 2.21 5.79 15.86
CA ASN A 101 3.26 4.96 15.27
C ASN A 101 3.47 5.24 13.77
N ALA A 102 2.94 6.35 13.24
CA ALA A 102 3.24 6.82 11.90
C ALA A 102 4.73 7.20 11.79
N VAL A 103 5.36 6.80 10.69
CA VAL A 103 6.81 6.98 10.45
C VAL A 103 7.07 8.09 9.44
N PHE A 104 6.50 8.00 8.24
CA PHE A 104 6.62 9.07 7.24
C PHE A 104 5.58 8.95 6.14
N CYS A 105 5.33 10.05 5.42
CA CYS A 105 4.58 10.08 4.17
C CYS A 105 5.46 10.70 3.07
N HIS A 106 5.57 10.02 1.94
CA HIS A 106 6.40 10.46 0.83
C HIS A 106 5.90 11.81 0.29
N ARG A 107 6.82 12.71 -0.09
CA ARG A 107 6.49 14.06 -0.62
C ARG A 107 5.54 14.03 -1.82
N ALA A 108 5.66 13.02 -2.67
CA ALA A 108 4.77 12.80 -3.82
C ALA A 108 3.46 12.04 -3.48
N LEU A 109 3.16 11.84 -2.20
CA LEU A 109 1.86 11.39 -1.69
C LEU A 109 1.37 10.02 -2.19
N PHE A 110 2.26 9.15 -2.68
CA PHE A 110 1.90 7.79 -3.12
C PHE A 110 2.21 6.71 -2.08
N MET A 111 2.95 7.03 -1.02
CA MET A 111 3.42 6.06 -0.03
C MET A 111 3.49 6.66 1.37
N ALA A 112 3.12 5.87 2.37
CA ALA A 112 3.32 6.17 3.79
C ALA A 112 3.73 4.90 4.55
N VAL A 113 4.29 5.05 5.75
CA VAL A 113 4.76 3.94 6.59
C VAL A 113 4.33 4.15 8.04
N ALA A 114 3.98 3.06 8.72
CA ALA A 114 3.76 3.00 10.17
C ALA A 114 4.49 1.81 10.79
N LYS A 115 4.71 1.86 12.11
CA LYS A 115 5.39 0.77 12.85
C LYS A 115 4.50 -0.43 13.20
N SER A 116 3.21 -0.36 12.89
CA SER A 116 2.29 -1.50 13.07
C SER A 116 1.27 -1.59 11.95
N LYS A 117 0.69 -2.78 11.78
CA LYS A 117 -0.40 -3.05 10.84
C LYS A 117 -1.57 -2.12 11.08
N GLU A 118 -1.97 -1.99 12.34
CA GLU A 118 -3.11 -1.18 12.78
C GLU A 118 -2.87 0.29 12.48
N GLY A 119 -1.64 0.78 12.72
CA GLY A 119 -1.23 2.13 12.37
C GLY A 119 -1.30 2.40 10.88
N ALA A 120 -0.79 1.46 10.07
CA ALA A 120 -0.83 1.59 8.62
C ALA A 120 -2.26 1.55 8.06
N VAL A 121 -3.10 0.67 8.60
CA VAL A 121 -4.54 0.60 8.25
C VAL A 121 -5.23 1.91 8.61
N LYS A 122 -5.00 2.46 9.80
CA LYS A 122 -5.61 3.73 10.23
C LYS A 122 -5.18 4.90 9.35
N LEU A 123 -3.90 5.00 8.98
CA LEU A 123 -3.44 6.00 8.02
C LEU A 123 -4.12 5.85 6.65
N ALA A 124 -4.26 4.63 6.15
CA ALA A 124 -4.93 4.38 4.87
C ALA A 124 -6.42 4.76 4.92
N GLN A 125 -7.12 4.48 6.02
CA GLN A 125 -8.52 4.86 6.22
C GLN A 125 -8.70 6.38 6.26
N LEU A 126 -7.90 7.09 7.06
CA LEU A 126 -7.87 8.55 7.09
C LEU A 126 -7.61 9.14 5.70
N ALA A 127 -6.69 8.55 4.94
CA ALA A 127 -6.43 8.97 3.58
C ALA A 127 -7.66 8.74 2.70
N ILE A 128 -8.34 7.59 2.78
CA ILE A 128 -9.56 7.28 2.00
C ILE A 128 -10.69 8.29 2.26
N GLU A 129 -10.85 8.72 3.51
CA GLU A 129 -11.92 9.61 3.96
C GLU A 129 -11.64 11.10 3.73
N SER A 130 -10.38 11.47 3.46
CA SER A 130 -9.96 12.85 3.18
C SER A 130 -10.33 13.39 1.80
#